data_AF-A0A7M5XLJ6-F1
#
_entry.id   AF-A0A7M5XLJ6-F1
#
_cell.length_a   1.000
_cell.length_b   1.000
_cell.length_c   1.000
_cell.angle_alpha   90.00
_cell.angle_beta   90.00
_cell.angle_gamma   90.00
#
_symmetry.space_group_name_H-M   'P 1'
#
loop_
_entity.id
_entity.type
_entity.pdbx_description
1 polymer ?
#
loop_
_entity_poly.entity_id
_entity_poly.type
_entity_poly.pdbx_seq_one_letter_code
_entity_poly.pdbx_strand_id
1 'polypeptide(L)'
;MEATGMKVVAFVSDGASQNRRFYNMHRLADSSNVSPEGVVYWAINKFDPSRKIYFFSDPPHLMKTIRNNVEKSSANGTRNLMVNGKVICWSHIRNVYEADVNINAAVPGLRKLNRVTFDHIHLTPRLRMRVNLAVQVLSKSMADALKAQDFAHTKETEHFIRLCDDFFDMLNVSKTYEDQKSNKKALYPYKRQTGDSGDQSGDVSGDGREDESKDESKDGSGDQSEDGSEDESEDESGDESGDESGDESEDGSKDEGGDESKDESREVTEGKGGDGSGDNENAGQNKDGEDWRFDWLENTFLKYINDWQEAVGKLKLPKEIRAKRSLSYQTIEGIRMTVRSFLGLIPELLSIPGVKYILSDRFNQDPLEEHFGKHRMRCGANDNPAEEQYMYNERKILVSKSEMMIKGGNCRKRKRNKQKIDTSDCRSLIKRAKKRKKTVK
;
A
#
# COMPACT_ATOMS: atom_id res chain seq x y z
N MET A 1 5.87 -2.40 26.56
CA MET A 1 6.28 -1.18 25.82
C MET A 1 5.90 0.07 26.59
N GLU A 2 4.63 0.27 26.94
CA GLU A 2 4.20 1.43 27.74
C GLU A 2 4.88 1.50 29.12
N ALA A 3 5.03 0.37 29.81
CA ALA A 3 5.75 0.28 31.08
C ALA A 3 7.24 0.69 31.00
N THR A 4 7.84 0.69 29.81
CA THR A 4 9.24 1.11 29.60
C THR A 4 9.35 2.57 29.13
N GLY A 5 8.25 3.34 29.20
CA GLY A 5 8.18 4.73 28.76
C GLY A 5 7.92 4.94 27.26
N MET A 6 7.80 3.87 26.47
CA MET A 6 7.48 3.98 25.04
C MET A 6 5.97 4.15 24.83
N LYS A 7 5.57 5.18 24.09
CA LYS A 7 4.17 5.46 23.75
C LYS A 7 3.80 4.76 22.45
N VAL A 8 2.86 3.80 22.54
CA VAL A 8 2.31 3.10 21.37
C VAL A 8 1.13 3.90 20.86
N VAL A 9 1.19 4.32 19.59
CA VAL A 9 0.18 5.17 18.94
C VAL A 9 -0.55 4.47 17.79
N ALA A 10 0.07 3.45 17.20
CA ALA A 10 -0.46 2.73 16.06
C ALA A 10 -0.08 1.25 16.11
N PHE A 11 -0.94 0.43 15.52
CA PHE A 11 -0.73 -0.99 15.25
C PHE A 11 -0.99 -1.24 13.77
N VAL A 12 -0.03 -1.87 13.09
CA VAL A 12 -0.13 -2.16 11.64
C VAL A 12 -0.22 -3.67 11.47
N SER A 13 -1.25 -4.17 10.79
CA SER A 13 -1.40 -5.59 10.44
C SER A 13 -1.49 -5.82 8.93
N ASP A 14 -1.31 -7.07 8.52
CA ASP A 14 -1.73 -7.52 7.20
C ASP A 14 -3.27 -7.67 7.13
N GLY A 15 -3.77 -8.07 5.96
CA GLY A 15 -5.18 -8.34 5.73
C GLY A 15 -5.63 -9.76 6.08
N ALA A 16 -5.01 -10.45 7.06
CA ALA A 16 -5.46 -11.77 7.49
C ALA A 16 -6.80 -11.73 8.23
N SER A 17 -7.57 -12.82 8.21
CA SER A 17 -8.90 -12.89 8.85
C SER A 17 -8.83 -12.76 10.37
N GLN A 18 -7.78 -13.27 10.99
CA GLN A 18 -7.52 -13.18 12.42
C GLN A 18 -7.33 -11.72 12.85
N ASN A 19 -6.61 -10.93 12.04
CA ASN A 19 -6.38 -9.52 12.31
C ASN A 19 -7.66 -8.70 12.16
N ARG A 20 -8.49 -8.98 11.15
CA ARG A 20 -9.84 -8.36 11.05
C ARG A 20 -10.72 -8.69 12.25
N ARG A 21 -10.73 -9.96 12.68
CA ARG A 21 -11.46 -10.37 13.89
C ARG A 21 -10.95 -9.61 15.11
N PHE A 22 -9.63 -9.43 15.24
CA PHE A 22 -9.02 -8.65 16.30
C PHE A 22 -9.54 -7.20 16.34
N TYR A 23 -9.61 -6.52 15.21
CA TYR A 23 -10.19 -5.17 15.14
C TYR A 23 -11.65 -5.14 15.58
N ASN A 24 -12.45 -6.08 15.10
CA ASN A 24 -13.87 -6.16 15.43
C ASN A 24 -14.15 -6.47 16.90
N MET A 25 -13.22 -7.11 17.62
CA MET A 25 -13.34 -7.28 19.08
C MET A 25 -13.36 -5.94 19.84
N HIS A 26 -12.81 -4.87 19.26
CA HIS A 26 -12.83 -3.54 19.87
C HIS A 26 -14.12 -2.77 19.61
N ARG A 27 -15.02 -3.25 18.74
CA ARG A 27 -16.26 -2.55 18.35
C ARG A 27 -17.18 -2.20 19.52
N LEU A 28 -17.28 -3.10 20.51
CA LEU A 28 -18.17 -2.92 21.66
C LEU A 28 -17.58 -2.02 22.75
N ALA A 29 -16.29 -1.68 22.65
CA ALA A 29 -15.62 -0.90 23.68
C ALA A 29 -15.96 0.61 23.60
N ASP A 30 -16.22 1.13 22.39
CA ASP A 30 -16.54 2.54 22.17
C ASP A 30 -17.22 2.72 20.80
N SER A 31 -18.43 3.28 20.74
CA SER A 31 -19.12 3.49 19.46
C SER A 31 -18.41 4.51 18.56
N SER A 32 -17.62 5.43 19.12
CA SER A 32 -16.85 6.42 18.37
C SER A 32 -15.60 5.83 17.68
N ASN A 33 -15.30 4.55 17.91
CA ASN A 33 -14.24 3.83 17.21
C ASN A 33 -14.63 3.23 15.87
N VAL A 34 -15.92 3.28 15.54
CA VAL A 34 -16.48 2.78 14.30
C VAL A 34 -16.65 3.95 13.34
N SER A 35 -16.10 3.84 12.14
CA SER A 35 -16.28 4.84 11.09
C SER A 35 -17.73 4.83 10.56
N PRO A 36 -18.17 5.87 9.83
CA PRO A 36 -19.48 5.86 9.17
C PRO A 36 -19.71 4.65 8.27
N GLU A 37 -18.63 4.09 7.72
CA GLU A 37 -18.64 2.90 6.87
C GLU A 37 -18.67 1.57 7.67
N GLY A 38 -18.75 1.64 9.00
CA GLY A 38 -18.84 0.47 9.88
C GLY A 38 -17.51 -0.19 10.23
N VAL A 39 -16.37 0.48 10.00
CA VAL A 39 -15.03 -0.10 10.21
C VAL A 39 -14.44 0.38 11.53
N VAL A 40 -13.92 -0.54 12.34
CA VAL A 40 -13.19 -0.20 13.58
C VAL A 40 -11.77 0.21 13.22
N TYR A 41 -11.36 1.43 13.58
CA TYR A 41 -10.06 1.98 13.18
C TYR A 41 -9.18 2.45 14.34
N TRP A 42 -9.67 2.39 15.58
CA TRP A 42 -8.82 2.59 16.76
C TRP A 42 -9.37 1.85 17.97
N ALA A 43 -8.56 1.77 19.02
CA ALA A 43 -8.95 1.26 20.33
C ALA A 43 -8.37 2.11 21.46
N ILE A 44 -9.03 2.12 22.62
CA ILE A 44 -8.54 2.77 23.83
C ILE A 44 -7.25 2.07 24.30
N ASN A 45 -6.23 2.84 24.64
CA ASN A 45 -5.00 2.31 25.22
C ASN A 45 -5.25 1.83 26.65
N LYS A 46 -5.01 0.54 26.92
CA LYS A 46 -5.24 -0.06 28.26
C LYS A 46 -4.34 0.49 29.37
N PHE A 47 -3.16 1.03 29.03
CA PHE A 47 -2.25 1.62 30.01
C PHE A 47 -2.59 3.09 30.30
N ASP A 48 -3.26 3.76 29.36
CA ASP A 48 -3.60 5.18 29.45
C ASP A 48 -4.90 5.45 28.69
N PRO A 49 -6.06 5.40 29.37
CA PRO A 49 -7.36 5.53 28.73
C PRO A 49 -7.60 6.85 27.98
N SER A 50 -6.76 7.88 28.22
CA SER A 50 -6.83 9.15 27.48
C SER A 50 -6.28 9.06 26.05
N ARG A 51 -5.53 7.99 25.74
CA ARG A 51 -4.88 7.80 24.44
C ARG A 51 -5.54 6.70 23.63
N LYS A 52 -5.48 6.90 22.32
CA LYS A 52 -5.95 5.95 21.31
C LYS A 52 -4.76 5.20 20.72
N ILE A 53 -5.01 3.97 20.27
CA ILE A 53 -4.12 3.20 19.42
C ILE A 53 -4.85 3.00 18.09
N TYR A 54 -4.30 3.56 17.02
CA TYR A 54 -4.90 3.50 15.69
C TYR A 54 -4.50 2.23 14.95
N PHE A 55 -5.42 1.67 14.16
CA PHE A 55 -5.22 0.46 13.38
C PHE A 55 -4.95 0.78 11.92
N PHE A 56 -3.87 0.24 11.36
CA PHE A 56 -3.52 0.42 9.95
C PHE A 56 -3.46 -0.94 9.26
N SER A 57 -4.01 -1.00 8.04
CA SER A 57 -3.62 -2.04 7.09
C SER A 57 -2.37 -1.59 6.38
N ASP A 58 -1.48 -2.53 6.08
CA ASP A 58 -0.24 -2.24 5.38
C ASP A 58 -0.49 -1.64 3.96
N PRO A 59 -0.13 -0.36 3.71
CA PRO A 59 -0.42 0.28 2.41
C PRO A 59 0.27 -0.39 1.19
N PRO A 60 1.55 -0.82 1.27
CA PRO A 60 2.18 -1.66 0.26
C PRO A 60 1.37 -2.92 -0.08
N HIS A 61 0.84 -3.64 0.92
CA HIS A 61 -0.04 -4.78 0.69
C HIS A 61 -1.40 -4.41 0.11
N LEU A 62 -1.99 -3.26 0.48
CA LEU A 62 -3.22 -2.77 -0.15
C LEU A 62 -3.02 -2.54 -1.65
N MET A 63 -1.89 -1.95 -2.07
CA MET A 63 -1.60 -1.78 -3.50
C MET A 63 -1.49 -3.12 -4.24
N LYS A 64 -0.89 -4.12 -3.60
CA LYS A 64 -0.83 -5.49 -4.13
C LYS A 64 -2.24 -6.10 -4.28
N THR A 65 -3.12 -5.97 -3.28
CA THR A 65 -4.48 -6.52 -3.37
C THR A 65 -5.34 -5.75 -4.37
N ILE A 66 -5.19 -4.43 -4.48
CA ILE A 66 -5.83 -3.62 -5.53
C ILE A 66 -5.41 -4.13 -6.91
N ARG A 67 -4.10 -4.27 -7.17
CA ARG A 67 -3.60 -4.82 -8.44
C ARG A 67 -4.19 -6.19 -8.72
N ASN A 68 -4.23 -7.09 -7.73
CA ASN A 68 -4.76 -8.45 -7.91
C ASN A 68 -6.28 -8.43 -8.23
N ASN A 69 -7.05 -7.47 -7.71
CA ASN A 69 -8.45 -7.30 -8.10
C ASN A 69 -8.59 -6.81 -9.55
N VAL A 70 -7.74 -5.87 -9.98
CA VAL A 70 -7.72 -5.38 -11.37
C VAL A 70 -7.26 -6.47 -12.34
N GLU A 71 -6.24 -7.25 -11.99
CA GLU A 71 -5.74 -8.37 -12.79
C GLU A 71 -6.81 -9.45 -13.02
N LYS A 72 -7.57 -9.76 -11.98
CA LYS A 72 -8.70 -10.69 -12.03
C LYS A 72 -9.96 -10.12 -12.68
N SER A 73 -9.95 -8.83 -13.04
CA SER A 73 -11.10 -8.13 -13.61
C SER A 73 -11.20 -8.38 -15.12
N SER A 74 -12.22 -9.14 -15.52
CA SER A 74 -12.59 -9.37 -16.91
C SER A 74 -14.07 -9.75 -17.02
N ALA A 75 -14.62 -9.83 -18.24
CA ALA A 75 -16.04 -10.17 -18.45
C ALA A 75 -16.42 -11.50 -17.77
N ASN A 76 -15.56 -12.50 -17.90
CA ASN A 76 -15.72 -13.86 -17.36
C ASN A 76 -14.78 -14.13 -16.17
N GLY A 77 -14.19 -13.09 -15.59
CA GLY A 77 -13.20 -13.20 -14.53
C GLY A 77 -13.83 -13.47 -13.16
N THR A 78 -12.96 -13.75 -12.18
CA THR A 78 -13.38 -13.79 -10.77
C THR A 78 -13.78 -12.41 -10.25
N ARG A 79 -13.37 -11.33 -10.93
CA ARG A 79 -13.86 -9.96 -10.77
C ARG A 79 -14.31 -9.40 -12.12
N ASN A 80 -15.17 -8.38 -12.07
CA ASN A 80 -15.59 -7.59 -13.22
C ASN A 80 -15.89 -6.16 -12.72
N LEU A 81 -14.82 -5.44 -12.39
CA LEU A 81 -14.86 -4.14 -11.75
C LEU A 81 -15.53 -3.12 -12.67
N MET A 82 -16.58 -2.46 -12.18
CA MET A 82 -17.35 -1.48 -12.95
C MET A 82 -17.76 -0.29 -12.09
N VAL A 83 -17.43 0.91 -12.57
CA VAL A 83 -17.80 2.18 -11.94
C VAL A 83 -18.68 2.94 -12.93
N ASN A 84 -19.91 3.27 -12.54
CA ASN A 84 -20.86 4.02 -13.36
C ASN A 84 -21.01 3.47 -14.80
N GLY A 85 -21.06 2.13 -14.93
CA GLY A 85 -21.17 1.44 -16.23
C GLY A 85 -19.87 1.31 -17.03
N LYS A 86 -18.77 1.90 -16.57
CA LYS A 86 -17.44 1.81 -17.20
C LYS A 86 -16.59 0.73 -16.53
N VAL A 87 -15.88 -0.05 -17.33
CA VAL A 87 -15.11 -1.20 -16.85
C VAL A 87 -13.70 -0.77 -16.43
N ILE A 88 -13.22 -1.33 -15.32
CA ILE A 88 -11.80 -1.31 -14.93
C ILE A 88 -11.26 -2.73 -15.11
N CYS A 89 -10.43 -2.98 -16.12
CA CYS A 89 -9.93 -4.32 -16.40
C CYS A 89 -8.47 -4.35 -16.79
N TRP A 90 -7.85 -5.53 -16.60
CA TRP A 90 -6.44 -5.75 -16.88
C TRP A 90 -6.08 -5.62 -18.35
N SER A 91 -7.01 -5.91 -19.26
CA SER A 91 -6.78 -5.81 -20.70
C SER A 91 -6.46 -4.38 -21.14
N HIS A 92 -7.04 -3.36 -20.50
CA HIS A 92 -6.68 -1.97 -20.80
C HIS A 92 -5.18 -1.71 -20.54
N ILE A 93 -4.66 -2.21 -19.42
CA ILE A 93 -3.25 -2.07 -19.03
C ILE A 93 -2.34 -2.88 -19.96
N ARG A 94 -2.73 -4.13 -20.26
CA ARG A 94 -2.00 -5.02 -21.18
C ARG A 94 -1.86 -4.39 -22.56
N ASN A 95 -2.96 -3.90 -23.14
CA ASN A 95 -2.97 -3.34 -24.49
C ASN A 95 -2.06 -2.11 -24.60
N VAL A 96 -2.03 -1.24 -23.57
CA VAL A 96 -1.13 -0.09 -23.54
C VAL A 96 0.34 -0.52 -23.46
N TYR A 97 0.64 -1.54 -22.65
CA TYR A 97 1.99 -2.09 -22.58
C TYR A 97 2.43 -2.69 -23.92
N GLU A 98 1.61 -3.53 -24.55
CA GLU A 98 1.92 -4.14 -25.85
C GLU A 98 2.13 -3.10 -26.95
N ALA A 99 1.29 -2.05 -26.97
CA ALA A 99 1.46 -0.92 -27.88
C ALA A 99 2.76 -0.12 -27.62
N ASP A 100 3.14 0.05 -26.35
CA ASP A 100 4.37 0.77 -25.97
C ASP A 100 5.66 -0.05 -26.21
N VAL A 101 5.61 -1.38 -26.05
CA VAL A 101 6.71 -2.28 -26.44
C VAL A 101 6.87 -2.30 -27.96
N ASN A 102 5.78 -2.05 -28.70
CA ASN A 102 5.77 -2.01 -30.15
C ASN A 102 6.35 -3.31 -30.74
N ILE A 103 5.82 -4.45 -30.30
CA ILE A 103 6.34 -5.81 -30.61
C ILE A 103 6.54 -6.04 -32.13
N ASN A 104 5.79 -5.32 -32.97
CA ASN A 104 5.82 -5.43 -34.42
C ASN A 104 6.77 -4.45 -35.13
N ALA A 105 7.52 -3.61 -34.40
CA ALA A 105 8.46 -2.67 -35.00
C ALA A 105 9.86 -3.29 -35.17
N ALA A 106 10.47 -3.01 -36.32
CA ALA A 106 11.79 -3.52 -36.71
C ALA A 106 12.95 -3.06 -35.80
N VAL A 107 12.77 -1.98 -35.03
CA VAL A 107 13.76 -1.49 -34.06
C VAL A 107 13.05 -1.05 -32.77
N PRO A 108 13.46 -1.53 -31.59
CA PRO A 108 12.90 -1.07 -30.32
C PRO A 108 13.21 0.42 -30.12
N GLY A 109 12.17 1.26 -30.16
CA GLY A 109 12.28 2.70 -29.90
C GLY A 109 12.36 3.04 -28.41
N LEU A 110 12.47 4.33 -28.10
CA LEU A 110 12.39 4.84 -26.73
C LEU A 110 10.97 4.61 -26.17
N ARG A 111 10.86 3.75 -25.16
CA ARG A 111 9.58 3.39 -24.53
C ARG A 111 9.13 4.42 -23.50
N LYS A 112 7.83 4.77 -23.49
CA LYS A 112 7.23 5.62 -22.45
C LYS A 112 7.16 4.89 -21.12
N LEU A 113 6.85 3.59 -21.14
CA LEU A 113 6.78 2.74 -19.95
C LEU A 113 8.08 1.96 -19.72
N ASN A 114 9.22 2.66 -19.68
CA ASN A 114 10.55 2.05 -19.56
C ASN A 114 10.79 1.23 -18.28
N ARG A 115 10.02 1.47 -17.21
CA ARG A 115 10.09 0.69 -15.95
C ARG A 115 9.16 -0.52 -15.95
N VAL A 116 8.16 -0.54 -16.83
CA VAL A 116 7.19 -1.64 -16.92
C VAL A 116 7.75 -2.69 -17.86
N THR A 117 7.96 -3.88 -17.32
CA THR A 117 8.50 -5.06 -18.00
C THR A 117 7.40 -6.10 -18.24
N PHE A 118 7.73 -7.17 -18.97
CA PHE A 118 6.81 -8.28 -19.24
C PHE A 118 6.21 -8.86 -17.95
N ASP A 119 7.04 -9.08 -16.93
CA ASP A 119 6.65 -9.58 -15.60
C ASP A 119 5.61 -8.71 -14.87
N HIS A 120 5.47 -7.44 -15.24
CA HIS A 120 4.45 -6.58 -14.64
C HIS A 120 3.04 -6.93 -15.15
N ILE A 121 2.96 -7.42 -16.38
CA ILE A 121 1.71 -7.67 -17.11
C ILE A 121 1.34 -9.15 -17.08
N HIS A 122 2.34 -10.03 -17.24
CA HIS A 122 2.20 -11.48 -17.25
C HIS A 122 2.64 -12.07 -15.92
N LEU A 123 1.71 -12.12 -14.97
CA LEU A 123 2.00 -12.41 -13.58
C LEU A 123 1.90 -13.91 -13.28
N THR A 124 3.01 -14.49 -12.82
CA THR A 124 3.01 -15.81 -12.16
C THR A 124 2.59 -15.68 -10.68
N PRO A 125 2.21 -16.78 -9.99
CA PRO A 125 1.86 -16.73 -8.57
C PRO A 125 2.91 -16.03 -7.69
N ARG A 126 4.20 -16.26 -7.94
CA ARG A 126 5.29 -15.58 -7.23
C ARG A 126 5.34 -14.08 -7.52
N LEU A 127 5.12 -13.68 -8.77
CA LEU A 127 5.10 -12.26 -9.17
C LEU A 127 3.86 -11.52 -8.62
N ARG A 128 2.74 -12.22 -8.39
CA ARG A 128 1.54 -11.65 -7.73
C ARG A 128 1.80 -11.16 -6.31
N MET A 129 2.86 -11.66 -5.66
CA MET A 129 3.25 -11.22 -4.31
C MET A 129 4.14 -9.98 -4.30
N ARG A 130 4.72 -9.60 -5.46
CA ARG A 130 5.68 -8.50 -5.56
C ARG A 130 4.98 -7.13 -5.58
N VAL A 131 5.12 -6.40 -4.48
CA VAL A 131 4.54 -5.06 -4.34
C VAL A 131 5.15 -4.06 -5.31
N ASN A 132 6.46 -4.15 -5.58
CA ASN A 132 7.13 -3.22 -6.50
C ASN A 132 6.52 -3.26 -7.91
N LEU A 133 6.11 -4.45 -8.38
CA LEU A 133 5.44 -4.59 -9.67
C LEU A 133 4.04 -3.97 -9.63
N ALA A 134 3.30 -4.18 -8.54
CA ALA A 134 1.97 -3.61 -8.37
C ALA A 134 1.98 -2.08 -8.38
N VAL A 135 2.90 -1.46 -7.63
CA VAL A 135 3.05 0.01 -7.57
C VAL A 135 3.47 0.58 -8.93
N GLN A 136 4.34 -0.09 -9.68
CA GLN A 136 4.77 0.40 -11.00
C GLN A 136 3.65 0.31 -12.05
N VAL A 137 2.82 -0.73 -12.00
CA VAL A 137 1.63 -0.84 -12.87
C VAL A 137 0.57 0.19 -12.49
N LEU A 138 0.31 0.38 -11.20
CA LEU A 138 -0.67 1.34 -10.70
C LEU A 138 -0.05 2.73 -10.48
N SER A 139 0.74 3.19 -11.44
CA SER A 139 1.47 4.46 -11.35
C SER A 139 0.91 5.54 -12.28
N LYS A 140 1.22 6.80 -11.97
CA LYS A 140 0.89 7.94 -12.83
C LYS A 140 1.43 7.78 -14.26
N SER A 141 2.61 7.19 -14.44
CA SER A 141 3.18 6.93 -15.78
C SER A 141 2.32 5.98 -16.61
N MET A 142 1.75 4.93 -15.98
CA MET A 142 0.79 4.04 -16.65
C MET A 142 -0.51 4.79 -17.01
N ALA A 143 -1.02 5.62 -16.10
CA ALA A 143 -2.18 6.46 -16.39
C ALA A 143 -1.92 7.45 -17.53
N ASP A 144 -0.75 8.08 -17.58
CA ASP A 144 -0.37 8.99 -18.67
C ASP A 144 -0.25 8.23 -20.00
N ALA A 145 0.23 6.98 -20.01
CA ALA A 145 0.25 6.14 -21.19
C ALA A 145 -1.16 5.73 -21.66
N LEU A 146 -2.07 5.39 -20.73
CA LEU A 146 -3.49 5.15 -21.02
C LEU A 146 -4.15 6.39 -21.63
N LYS A 147 -3.87 7.57 -21.05
CA LYS A 147 -4.37 8.86 -21.55
C LYS A 147 -3.88 9.16 -22.95
N ALA A 148 -2.60 8.87 -23.24
CA ALA A 148 -1.99 9.16 -24.53
C ALA A 148 -2.57 8.32 -25.69
N GLN A 149 -3.15 7.16 -25.40
CA GLN A 149 -3.89 6.36 -26.39
C GLN A 149 -5.33 6.88 -26.61
N ASP A 150 -5.84 7.70 -25.69
CA ASP A 150 -7.15 8.39 -25.71
C ASP A 150 -8.37 7.52 -26.07
N PHE A 151 -8.39 6.27 -25.63
CA PHE A 151 -9.55 5.42 -25.80
C PHE A 151 -10.66 5.78 -24.81
N ALA A 152 -11.86 6.07 -25.29
CA ALA A 152 -13.00 6.45 -24.44
C ALA A 152 -13.31 5.44 -23.33
N HIS A 153 -13.11 4.14 -23.61
CA HIS A 153 -13.39 3.05 -22.69
C HIS A 153 -12.31 2.85 -21.60
N THR A 154 -11.11 3.43 -21.76
CA THR A 154 -10.01 3.31 -20.77
C THR A 154 -9.99 4.44 -19.74
N LYS A 155 -10.78 5.50 -19.95
CA LYS A 155 -10.80 6.71 -19.08
C LYS A 155 -11.06 6.40 -17.60
N GLU A 156 -11.93 5.43 -17.31
CA GLU A 156 -12.20 5.04 -15.92
C GLU A 156 -11.01 4.30 -15.30
N THR A 157 -10.33 3.44 -16.08
CA THR A 157 -9.13 2.76 -15.63
C THR A 157 -7.98 3.75 -15.39
N GLU A 158 -7.82 4.74 -16.27
CA GLU A 158 -6.88 5.84 -16.08
C GLU A 158 -7.15 6.56 -14.76
N HIS A 159 -8.40 7.02 -14.56
CA HIS A 159 -8.79 7.76 -13.37
C HIS A 159 -8.54 6.96 -12.09
N PHE A 160 -8.96 5.69 -12.07
CA PHE A 160 -8.73 4.78 -10.97
C PHE A 160 -7.24 4.59 -10.64
N ILE A 161 -6.38 4.41 -11.65
CA ILE A 161 -4.93 4.26 -11.45
C ILE A 161 -4.33 5.53 -10.85
N ARG A 162 -4.75 6.72 -11.30
CA ARG A 162 -4.27 7.99 -10.71
C ARG A 162 -4.65 8.11 -9.24
N LEU A 163 -5.90 7.79 -8.90
CA LEU A 163 -6.36 7.77 -7.51
C LEU A 163 -5.52 6.80 -6.65
N CYS A 164 -5.19 5.62 -7.16
CA CYS A 164 -4.36 4.67 -6.44
C CYS A 164 -2.90 5.13 -6.26
N ASP A 165 -2.29 5.75 -7.28
CA ASP A 165 -0.92 6.31 -7.21
C ASP A 165 -0.85 7.43 -6.16
N ASP A 166 -1.80 8.38 -6.20
CA ASP A 166 -1.87 9.50 -5.26
C ASP A 166 -2.12 9.00 -3.82
N PHE A 167 -3.05 8.05 -3.62
CA PHE A 167 -3.29 7.40 -2.33
C PHE A 167 -2.02 6.75 -1.75
N PHE A 168 -1.29 5.98 -2.58
CA PHE A 168 -0.09 5.31 -2.12
C PHE A 168 1.05 6.28 -1.81
N ASP A 169 1.23 7.31 -2.64
CA ASP A 169 2.26 8.32 -2.45
C ASP A 169 2.04 9.10 -1.13
N MET A 170 0.80 9.45 -0.80
CA MET A 170 0.45 10.09 0.47
C MET A 170 0.79 9.22 1.69
N LEU A 171 0.57 7.90 1.59
CA LEU A 171 0.84 6.95 2.67
C LEU A 171 2.29 6.42 2.72
N ASN A 172 3.16 6.81 1.78
CA ASN A 172 4.52 6.27 1.67
C ASN A 172 5.61 7.35 1.59
N VAL A 173 5.42 8.45 2.31
CA VAL A 173 6.39 9.54 2.44
C VAL A 173 7.53 9.10 3.34
N SER A 174 8.76 9.07 2.79
CA SER A 174 9.92 8.48 3.46
C SER A 174 11.09 9.46 3.69
N LYS A 175 11.13 10.57 2.96
CA LYS A 175 12.24 11.53 3.03
C LYS A 175 11.72 12.91 3.40
N THR A 176 12.52 13.63 4.18
CA THR A 176 12.21 14.98 4.67
C THR A 176 12.43 16.09 3.65
N TYR A 177 13.12 15.78 2.55
CA TYR A 177 13.48 16.70 1.47
C TYR A 177 12.82 16.30 0.13
N GLU A 178 11.81 15.44 0.18
CA GLU A 178 11.11 15.01 -1.05
C GLU A 178 10.43 16.20 -1.74
N ASP A 179 10.08 17.24 -0.98
CA ASP A 179 9.59 18.55 -1.45
C ASP A 179 10.61 19.32 -2.31
N GLN A 180 11.90 19.07 -2.12
CA GLN A 180 12.98 19.71 -2.88
C GLN A 180 13.36 18.93 -4.15
N LYS A 181 13.01 17.64 -4.24
CA LYS A 181 13.48 16.74 -5.31
C LYS A 181 12.39 16.19 -6.21
N SER A 182 11.15 16.14 -5.72
CA SER A 182 10.02 15.56 -6.41
C SER A 182 9.01 16.64 -6.75
N ASN A 183 8.52 16.64 -7.99
CA ASN A 183 7.38 17.47 -8.38
C ASN A 183 6.05 16.90 -7.87
N LYS A 184 6.04 15.72 -7.23
CA LYS A 184 4.84 15.11 -6.66
C LYS A 184 4.58 15.67 -5.26
N LYS A 185 3.66 16.63 -5.16
CA LYS A 185 3.21 17.22 -3.88
C LYS A 185 2.69 16.19 -2.86
N ALA A 186 2.09 15.09 -3.33
CA ALA A 186 1.61 14.01 -2.47
C ALA A 186 2.73 13.39 -1.61
N LEU A 187 3.98 13.40 -2.11
CA LEU A 187 5.14 12.80 -1.44
C LEU A 187 5.81 13.71 -0.41
N TYR A 188 5.28 14.91 -0.17
CA TYR A 188 5.93 15.87 0.73
C TYR A 188 5.78 15.43 2.20
N PRO A 189 6.73 15.72 3.09
CA PRO A 189 6.55 15.43 4.53
C PRO A 189 5.30 16.12 5.07
N TYR A 190 4.58 15.46 5.96
CA TYR A 190 3.49 16.10 6.70
C TYR A 190 4.12 17.03 7.73
N LYS A 191 3.79 18.33 7.68
CA LYS A 191 4.35 19.37 8.56
C LYS A 191 3.19 20.13 9.21
N ARG A 192 3.43 20.71 10.39
CA ARG A 192 2.49 21.66 10.99
C ARG A 192 2.48 22.93 10.14
N GLN A 193 1.29 23.39 9.72
CA GLN A 193 1.19 24.71 9.10
C GLN A 193 1.40 25.75 10.20
N THR A 194 2.55 26.43 10.17
CA THR A 194 2.74 27.67 10.92
C THR A 194 2.07 28.76 10.11
N GLY A 195 0.99 29.34 10.61
CA GLY A 195 0.50 30.62 10.10
C GLY A 195 1.57 31.66 10.37
N ASP A 196 2.45 31.89 9.40
CA ASP A 196 3.40 32.98 9.43
C ASP A 196 3.06 33.92 8.28
N SER A 197 2.54 35.08 8.66
CA SER A 197 2.35 36.24 7.82
C SER A 197 3.72 36.75 7.36
N GLY A 198 3.98 36.64 6.06
CA GLY A 198 4.87 37.51 5.30
C GLY A 198 6.32 37.62 5.77
N ASP A 199 7.21 36.91 5.08
CA ASP A 199 8.35 37.62 4.46
C ASP A 199 8.81 36.88 3.20
N GLN A 200 8.24 37.26 2.06
CA GLN A 200 8.96 37.19 0.79
C GLN A 200 9.83 38.45 0.70
N SER A 201 10.91 38.49 1.47
CA SER A 201 12.07 39.33 1.15
C SER A 201 13.00 38.46 0.31
N GLY A 202 12.97 38.70 -1.00
CA GLY A 202 13.96 38.17 -1.91
C GLY A 202 15.29 38.84 -1.64
N ASP A 203 16.25 38.09 -1.11
CA ASP A 203 17.66 38.43 -1.25
C ASP A 203 18.26 37.58 -2.37
N VAL A 204 18.13 38.12 -3.58
CA VAL A 204 19.09 37.85 -4.66
C VAL A 204 20.38 38.55 -4.27
N SER A 205 21.25 37.84 -3.54
CA SER A 205 22.68 38.13 -3.53
C SER A 205 23.38 37.01 -4.29
N GLY A 206 23.70 37.31 -5.55
CA GLY A 206 24.66 36.54 -6.30
C GLY A 206 26.02 36.70 -5.65
N ASP A 207 26.65 35.58 -5.33
CA ASP A 207 28.09 35.53 -5.26
C ASP A 207 28.54 34.24 -5.92
N GLY A 208 29.11 34.42 -7.12
CA GLY A 208 29.72 33.36 -7.89
C GLY A 208 30.92 32.82 -7.12
N ARG A 209 30.87 31.53 -6.79
CA ARG A 209 32.07 30.72 -6.62
C ARG A 209 31.90 29.49 -7.48
N GLU A 210 32.54 29.58 -8.64
CA GLU A 210 32.96 28.43 -9.42
C GLU A 210 33.76 27.51 -8.49
N ASP A 211 33.27 26.29 -8.29
CA ASP A 211 34.09 25.21 -7.74
C ASP A 211 34.06 24.07 -8.76
N GLU A 212 35.11 24.08 -9.58
CA GLU A 212 35.48 22.96 -10.42
C GLU A 212 35.78 21.75 -9.54
N SER A 213 34.98 20.69 -9.66
CA SER A 213 35.49 19.35 -9.40
C SER A 213 34.94 18.39 -10.45
N LYS A 214 35.82 18.17 -11.43
CA LYS A 214 35.91 16.92 -12.20
C LYS A 214 35.85 15.74 -11.24
N ASP A 215 35.01 14.75 -11.50
CA ASP A 215 35.54 13.39 -11.51
C ASP A 215 34.73 12.45 -12.39
N GLU A 216 35.47 11.51 -12.94
CA GLU A 216 35.25 10.83 -14.21
C GLU A 216 34.22 9.71 -14.11
N SER A 217 33.31 9.70 -15.08
CA SER A 217 32.69 8.48 -15.58
C SER A 217 33.77 7.62 -16.24
N LYS A 218 34.18 6.53 -15.59
CA LYS A 218 34.83 5.42 -16.27
C LYS A 218 33.84 4.29 -16.50
N ASP A 219 33.37 4.27 -17.73
CA ASP A 219 32.94 3.09 -18.43
C ASP A 219 34.05 2.03 -18.36
N GLY A 220 33.66 0.83 -17.96
CA GLY A 220 34.47 -0.37 -18.03
C GLY A 220 33.63 -1.46 -18.66
N SER A 221 33.58 -1.44 -19.99
CA SER A 221 33.24 -2.59 -20.82
C SER A 221 34.18 -3.74 -20.48
N GLY A 222 33.59 -4.87 -20.10
CA GLY A 222 34.27 -6.13 -19.84
C GLY A 222 33.35 -7.24 -20.28
N ASP A 223 33.19 -7.33 -21.60
CA ASP A 223 32.63 -8.46 -22.32
C ASP A 223 33.59 -9.64 -22.16
N GLN A 224 33.14 -10.72 -21.53
CA GLN A 224 33.69 -12.06 -21.70
C GLN A 224 32.52 -13.04 -21.69
N SER A 225 32.15 -13.41 -22.90
CA SER A 225 31.48 -14.65 -23.26
C SER A 225 32.28 -15.84 -22.77
N GLU A 226 31.65 -16.71 -21.98
CA GLU A 226 31.94 -18.14 -22.03
C GLU A 226 30.62 -18.89 -22.16
N ASP A 227 30.49 -19.48 -23.34
CA ASP A 227 29.57 -20.55 -23.70
C ASP A 227 29.70 -21.72 -22.72
N GLY A 228 28.56 -22.23 -22.29
CA GLY A 228 28.45 -23.41 -21.45
C GLY A 228 27.08 -24.05 -21.68
N SER A 229 26.91 -24.61 -22.86
CA SER A 229 25.83 -25.53 -23.20
C SER A 229 25.98 -26.81 -22.38
N GLU A 230 25.06 -27.06 -21.46
CA GLU A 230 24.75 -28.40 -20.98
C GLU A 230 23.23 -28.57 -21.00
N ASP A 231 22.80 -29.31 -22.02
CA ASP A 231 21.57 -30.11 -22.01
C ASP A 231 21.48 -30.85 -20.68
N GLU A 232 20.32 -30.81 -20.01
CA GLU A 232 19.78 -32.03 -19.41
C GLU A 232 18.25 -32.04 -19.49
N SER A 233 17.81 -33.27 -19.71
CA SER A 233 16.53 -33.75 -20.20
C SER A 233 15.36 -33.54 -19.24
N GLU A 234 14.20 -33.48 -19.88
CA GLU A 234 12.88 -33.79 -19.34
C GLU A 234 12.91 -35.05 -18.45
N ASP A 235 12.30 -34.96 -17.27
CA ASP A 235 11.58 -36.08 -16.70
C ASP A 235 10.37 -35.56 -15.93
N GLU A 236 9.20 -36.01 -16.39
CA GLU A 236 7.91 -35.78 -15.79
C GLU A 236 7.77 -36.60 -14.50
N SER A 237 7.32 -35.95 -13.44
CA SER A 237 6.53 -36.62 -12.41
C SER A 237 5.50 -35.63 -11.88
N GLY A 238 4.25 -35.85 -12.26
CA GLY A 238 3.12 -35.15 -11.72
C GLY A 238 2.94 -35.44 -10.24
N ASP A 239 2.53 -34.43 -9.50
CA ASP A 239 1.69 -34.60 -8.34
C ASP A 239 0.69 -33.44 -8.30
N GLU A 240 -0.55 -33.79 -8.61
CA GLU A 240 -1.72 -32.95 -8.46
C GLU A 240 -2.05 -32.86 -6.97
N SER A 241 -1.97 -31.65 -6.40
CA SER A 241 -2.72 -31.32 -5.19
C SER A 241 -3.47 -30.01 -5.45
N GLY A 242 -4.69 -30.17 -5.95
CA GLY A 242 -5.66 -29.09 -6.04
C GLY A 242 -6.15 -28.73 -4.64
N ASP A 243 -6.04 -27.45 -4.29
CA ASP A 243 -6.81 -26.86 -3.19
C ASP A 243 -7.91 -26.00 -3.80
N GLU A 244 -9.08 -26.62 -3.95
CA GLU A 244 -10.36 -25.94 -4.11
C GLU A 244 -10.80 -25.43 -2.75
N SER A 245 -10.72 -24.12 -2.51
CA SER A 245 -11.43 -23.52 -1.38
C SER A 245 -12.86 -23.18 -1.82
N GLY A 246 -13.76 -24.12 -1.56
CA GLY A 246 -15.21 -23.92 -1.64
C GLY A 246 -15.70 -22.86 -0.66
N ASP A 247 -16.58 -22.00 -1.15
CA ASP A 247 -17.36 -21.02 -0.40
C ASP A 247 -18.64 -21.75 0.05
N GLU A 248 -18.67 -22.26 1.28
CA GLU A 248 -19.92 -22.71 1.93
C GLU A 248 -20.24 -21.75 3.07
N SER A 249 -21.21 -20.87 2.80
CA SER A 249 -21.85 -20.04 3.81
C SER A 249 -23.10 -20.75 4.32
N GLU A 250 -23.00 -21.40 5.48
CA GLU A 250 -24.15 -21.66 6.33
C GLU A 250 -24.29 -20.52 7.34
N ASP A 251 -25.33 -19.72 7.21
CA ASP A 251 -25.84 -18.90 8.32
C ASP A 251 -27.36 -19.06 8.36
N GLY A 252 -27.80 -19.89 9.30
CA GLY A 252 -29.19 -20.01 9.70
C GLY A 252 -29.50 -18.95 10.74
N SER A 253 -30.36 -17.99 10.36
CA SER A 253 -31.03 -17.11 11.31
C SER A 253 -32.53 -17.18 11.06
N LYS A 254 -33.22 -17.63 12.11
CA LYS A 254 -34.65 -17.90 12.20
C LYS A 254 -35.48 -16.63 12.04
N ASP A 255 -36.52 -16.73 11.21
CA ASP A 255 -37.72 -15.90 11.24
C ASP A 255 -38.43 -16.00 12.60
N GLU A 256 -39.10 -14.93 13.03
CA GLU A 256 -40.45 -14.95 13.62
C GLU A 256 -41.07 -13.53 13.61
N GLY A 257 -42.36 -13.47 13.23
CA GLY A 257 -43.26 -12.32 13.30
C GLY A 257 -43.45 -11.60 11.95
N GLY A 258 -44.57 -11.64 11.25
CA GLY A 258 -45.95 -11.85 11.69
C GLY A 258 -46.79 -10.63 11.32
N ASP A 259 -47.63 -10.82 10.29
CA ASP A 259 -48.98 -10.27 10.11
C ASP A 259 -49.31 -9.14 9.10
N GLU A 260 -50.10 -9.58 8.11
CA GLU A 260 -51.37 -9.07 7.58
C GLU A 260 -51.54 -7.68 6.91
N SER A 261 -51.64 -7.75 5.57
CA SER A 261 -52.75 -7.32 4.69
C SER A 261 -53.38 -5.92 4.81
N LYS A 262 -53.44 -5.19 3.68
CA LYS A 262 -54.68 -4.97 2.88
C LYS A 262 -54.46 -4.03 1.69
N ASP A 263 -55.19 -4.35 0.62
CA ASP A 263 -55.52 -3.55 -0.56
C ASP A 263 -55.89 -2.10 -0.25
N GLU A 264 -55.53 -1.16 -1.15
CA GLU A 264 -56.56 -0.42 -1.91
C GLU A 264 -55.96 0.40 -3.06
N SER A 265 -56.77 0.49 -4.12
CA SER A 265 -56.51 1.16 -5.39
C SER A 265 -56.82 2.65 -5.31
N ARG A 266 -56.10 3.52 -6.06
CA ARG A 266 -56.65 4.47 -7.05
C ARG A 266 -55.74 5.65 -7.41
N GLU A 267 -55.79 5.91 -8.72
CA GLU A 267 -55.87 7.19 -9.42
C GLU A 267 -54.68 8.15 -9.61
N VAL A 268 -54.61 8.51 -10.90
CA VAL A 268 -53.78 9.49 -11.60
C VAL A 268 -54.19 10.91 -11.19
N THR A 269 -53.21 11.78 -10.92
CA THR A 269 -53.30 13.19 -11.28
C THR A 269 -51.95 13.71 -11.75
N GLU A 270 -51.96 14.33 -12.93
CA GLU A 270 -50.88 15.16 -13.44
C GLU A 270 -50.78 16.44 -12.59
N GLY A 271 -49.55 16.83 -12.25
CA GLY A 271 -49.27 18.05 -11.48
C GLY A 271 -47.90 18.63 -11.85
N LYS A 272 -47.95 19.83 -12.41
CA LYS A 272 -46.88 20.70 -12.90
C LYS A 272 -45.69 20.89 -11.93
N GLY A 273 -44.56 21.25 -12.54
CA GLY A 273 -43.29 21.50 -11.89
C GLY A 273 -43.32 22.57 -10.79
N GLY A 274 -42.37 22.42 -9.88
CA GLY A 274 -41.99 23.38 -8.86
C GLY A 274 -40.49 23.28 -8.64
N ASP A 275 -39.80 24.39 -8.90
CA ASP A 275 -38.47 24.69 -8.41
C ASP A 275 -38.40 24.44 -6.91
N GLY A 276 -37.34 23.77 -6.48
CA GLY A 276 -37.10 23.42 -5.08
C GLY A 276 -35.62 23.28 -4.84
N SER A 277 -34.94 24.43 -4.82
CA SER A 277 -33.63 24.60 -4.20
C SER A 277 -33.69 24.12 -2.76
N GLY A 278 -33.18 22.91 -2.53
CA GLY A 278 -32.89 22.38 -1.20
C GLY A 278 -31.40 22.49 -0.98
N ASP A 279 -30.99 23.59 -0.35
CA ASP A 279 -29.63 23.83 0.11
C ASP A 279 -29.21 22.71 1.05
N ASN A 280 -28.36 21.79 0.56
CA ASN A 280 -27.65 20.86 1.41
C ASN A 280 -26.45 21.61 2.00
N GLU A 281 -26.72 22.43 3.02
CA GLU A 281 -25.71 23.04 3.89
C GLU A 281 -25.04 21.97 4.75
N ASN A 282 -24.16 21.17 4.14
CA ASN A 282 -23.04 20.57 4.83
C ASN A 282 -21.87 20.32 3.86
N ALA A 283 -21.57 21.31 3.02
CA ALA A 283 -20.26 21.40 2.40
C ALA A 283 -19.27 21.78 3.50
N GLY A 284 -18.45 20.81 3.91
CA GLY A 284 -17.41 21.01 4.91
C GLY A 284 -16.63 22.29 4.63
N GLN A 285 -16.72 23.23 5.55
CA GLN A 285 -15.87 24.41 5.54
C GLN A 285 -14.42 23.91 5.60
N ASN A 286 -13.70 24.09 4.50
CA ASN A 286 -12.27 23.84 4.44
C ASN A 286 -11.65 24.75 5.51
N LYS A 287 -11.13 24.18 6.59
CA LYS A 287 -10.49 24.97 7.64
C LYS A 287 -9.21 25.53 7.03
N ASP A 288 -9.17 26.85 6.85
CA ASP A 288 -7.98 27.55 6.36
C ASP A 288 -6.75 27.11 7.18
N GLY A 289 -5.82 26.40 6.54
CA GLY A 289 -4.60 25.90 7.18
C GLY A 289 -4.47 24.38 7.35
N GLU A 290 -5.45 23.57 6.90
CA GLU A 290 -5.28 22.11 6.87
C GLU A 290 -4.56 21.62 5.59
N ASP A 291 -3.80 20.53 5.71
CA ASP A 291 -3.10 19.93 4.56
C ASP A 291 -4.11 19.35 3.59
N TRP A 292 -4.11 19.82 2.33
CA TRP A 292 -5.06 19.42 1.28
C TRP A 292 -5.16 17.90 1.08
N ARG A 293 -4.11 17.15 1.45
CA ARG A 293 -4.10 15.69 1.36
C ARG A 293 -5.13 15.04 2.27
N PHE A 294 -5.45 15.64 3.41
CA PHE A 294 -6.48 15.10 4.31
C PHE A 294 -7.87 15.21 3.66
N ASP A 295 -8.19 16.39 3.14
CA ASP A 295 -9.42 16.61 2.36
C ASP A 295 -9.49 15.69 1.13
N TRP A 296 -8.39 15.55 0.38
CA TRP A 296 -8.35 14.66 -0.77
C TRP A 296 -8.59 13.19 -0.39
N LEU A 297 -7.96 12.70 0.70
CA LEU A 297 -8.15 11.32 1.16
C LEU A 297 -9.60 11.05 1.57
N GLU A 298 -10.24 11.99 2.26
CA GLU A 298 -11.62 11.86 2.74
C GLU A 298 -12.65 12.09 1.62
N ASN A 299 -12.59 13.26 0.98
CA ASN A 299 -13.65 13.77 0.12
C ASN A 299 -13.45 13.43 -1.36
N THR A 300 -12.24 13.03 -1.77
CA THR A 300 -11.99 12.54 -3.14
C THR A 300 -11.87 11.02 -3.16
N PHE A 301 -10.88 10.47 -2.45
CA PHE A 301 -10.54 9.04 -2.57
C PHE A 301 -11.54 8.12 -1.86
N LEU A 302 -11.81 8.33 -0.56
CA LEU A 302 -12.80 7.52 0.14
C LEU A 302 -14.20 7.72 -0.41
N LYS A 303 -14.56 8.96 -0.75
CA LYS A 303 -15.84 9.25 -1.41
C LYS A 303 -15.99 8.44 -2.70
N TYR A 304 -14.99 8.42 -3.58
CA TYR A 304 -15.02 7.61 -4.80
C TYR A 304 -15.27 6.12 -4.52
N ILE A 305 -14.58 5.54 -3.52
CA ILE A 305 -14.76 4.12 -3.14
C ILE A 305 -16.15 3.87 -2.54
N ASN A 306 -16.67 4.80 -1.72
CA ASN A 306 -17.97 4.71 -1.08
C ASN A 306 -19.11 4.83 -2.12
N ASP A 307 -19.06 5.85 -2.97
CA ASP A 307 -20.01 6.06 -4.07
C ASP A 307 -20.01 4.84 -5.01
N TRP A 308 -18.84 4.27 -5.31
CA TRP A 308 -18.72 3.06 -6.11
C TRP A 308 -19.43 1.88 -5.44
N GLN A 309 -19.18 1.62 -4.14
CA GLN A 309 -19.86 0.55 -3.42
C GLN A 309 -21.38 0.77 -3.33
N GLU A 310 -21.82 2.00 -3.12
CA GLU A 310 -23.24 2.34 -3.05
C GLU A 310 -23.95 2.13 -4.40
N ALA A 311 -23.33 2.61 -5.49
CA ALA A 311 -23.83 2.40 -6.85
C ALA A 311 -23.95 0.91 -7.19
N VAL A 312 -22.93 0.12 -6.82
CA VAL A 312 -22.97 -1.34 -6.94
C VAL A 312 -24.06 -1.94 -6.06
N GLY A 313 -24.22 -1.43 -4.83
CA GLY A 313 -25.27 -1.78 -3.86
C GLY A 313 -26.69 -1.59 -4.40
N LYS A 314 -26.93 -0.56 -5.21
CA LYS A 314 -28.23 -0.24 -5.82
C LYS A 314 -28.58 -1.12 -7.03
N LEU A 315 -27.62 -1.86 -7.59
CA LEU A 315 -27.89 -2.73 -8.74
C LEU A 315 -28.82 -3.88 -8.35
N LYS A 316 -29.87 -4.09 -9.15
CA LYS A 316 -30.78 -5.24 -9.06
C LYS A 316 -30.13 -6.51 -9.60
N LEU A 317 -29.03 -6.93 -8.98
CA LEU A 317 -28.27 -8.14 -9.31
C LEU A 317 -28.09 -9.02 -8.07
N PRO A 318 -27.95 -10.36 -8.23
CA PRO A 318 -27.57 -11.26 -7.14
C PRO A 318 -26.33 -10.79 -6.38
N LYS A 319 -26.29 -11.06 -5.07
CA LYS A 319 -25.21 -10.61 -4.16
C LYS A 319 -23.83 -11.01 -4.65
N GLU A 320 -23.68 -12.23 -5.17
CA GLU A 320 -22.41 -12.75 -5.69
C GLU A 320 -21.92 -11.98 -6.91
N ILE A 321 -22.80 -11.73 -7.88
CA ILE A 321 -22.47 -10.96 -9.09
C ILE A 321 -22.12 -9.53 -8.70
N ARG A 322 -22.87 -8.95 -7.76
CA ARG A 322 -22.63 -7.62 -7.22
C ARG A 322 -21.27 -7.49 -6.55
N ALA A 323 -20.86 -8.50 -5.75
CA ALA A 323 -19.55 -8.53 -5.09
C ALA A 323 -18.38 -8.59 -6.08
N LYS A 324 -18.59 -9.04 -7.32
CA LYS A 324 -17.57 -9.01 -8.40
C LYS A 324 -17.42 -7.63 -9.04
N ARG A 325 -18.38 -6.70 -8.85
CA ARG A 325 -18.41 -5.37 -9.49
C ARG A 325 -17.52 -4.33 -8.83
N SER A 326 -17.02 -4.59 -7.63
CA SER A 326 -16.13 -3.72 -6.88
C SER A 326 -14.89 -4.46 -6.38
N LEU A 327 -13.95 -3.72 -5.78
CA LEU A 327 -12.82 -4.35 -5.09
C LEU A 327 -13.34 -5.30 -4.00
N SER A 328 -12.58 -6.37 -3.73
CA SER A 328 -12.89 -7.29 -2.62
C SER A 328 -13.16 -6.54 -1.31
N TYR A 329 -14.17 -6.99 -0.56
CA TYR A 329 -14.57 -6.38 0.71
C TYR A 329 -13.37 -6.12 1.65
N GLN A 330 -12.48 -7.10 1.79
CA GLN A 330 -11.30 -7.01 2.65
C GLN A 330 -10.33 -5.89 2.24
N THR A 331 -10.19 -5.64 0.93
CA THR A 331 -9.35 -4.55 0.43
C THR A 331 -10.00 -3.20 0.73
N ILE A 332 -11.32 -3.08 0.54
CA ILE A 332 -12.05 -1.83 0.82
C ILE A 332 -12.05 -1.51 2.32
N GLU A 333 -12.29 -2.53 3.16
CA GLU A 333 -12.23 -2.41 4.62
C GLU A 333 -10.84 -1.95 5.08
N GLY A 334 -9.78 -2.55 4.55
CA GLY A 334 -8.40 -2.15 4.84
C GLY A 334 -8.07 -0.72 4.38
N ILE A 335 -8.57 -0.31 3.21
CA ILE A 335 -8.44 1.09 2.73
C ILE A 335 -9.14 2.05 3.70
N ARG A 336 -10.41 1.80 4.05
CA ARG A 336 -11.20 2.64 4.96
C ARG A 336 -10.54 2.76 6.33
N MET A 337 -10.13 1.63 6.91
CA MET A 337 -9.44 1.61 8.20
C MET A 337 -8.17 2.46 8.15
N THR A 338 -7.34 2.27 7.13
CA THR A 338 -6.06 2.97 6.97
C THR A 338 -6.26 4.47 6.80
N VAL A 339 -7.21 4.90 5.96
CA VAL A 339 -7.47 6.34 5.76
C VAL A 339 -8.05 6.98 7.02
N ARG A 340 -9.05 6.37 7.66
CA ARG A 340 -9.65 6.89 8.89
C ARG A 340 -8.62 7.00 10.02
N SER A 341 -7.77 6.00 10.17
CA SER A 341 -6.66 6.04 11.11
C SER A 341 -5.63 7.11 10.79
N PHE A 342 -5.34 7.32 9.51
CA PHE A 342 -4.41 8.36 9.08
C PHE A 342 -4.94 9.77 9.38
N LEU A 343 -6.21 10.02 9.09
CA LEU A 343 -6.89 11.30 9.36
C LEU A 343 -6.98 11.60 10.86
N GLY A 344 -7.15 10.58 11.72
CA GLY A 344 -7.14 10.78 13.17
C GLY A 344 -5.73 10.95 13.75
N LEU A 345 -4.79 10.08 13.37
CA LEU A 345 -3.48 10.00 14.02
C LEU A 345 -2.53 11.13 13.62
N ILE A 346 -2.46 11.48 12.34
CA ILE A 346 -1.42 12.40 11.84
C ILE A 346 -1.59 13.81 12.43
N PRO A 347 -2.80 14.40 12.47
CA PRO A 347 -3.00 15.69 13.14
C PRO A 347 -2.71 15.63 14.65
N GLU A 348 -3.09 14.55 15.34
CA GLU A 348 -2.77 14.35 16.76
C GLU A 348 -1.25 14.36 17.01
N LEU A 349 -0.50 13.62 16.20
CA LEU A 349 0.96 13.57 16.31
C LEU A 349 1.62 14.90 15.95
N LEU A 350 1.13 15.61 14.92
CA LEU A 350 1.64 16.94 14.56
C LEU A 350 1.32 17.99 15.62
N SER A 351 0.31 17.77 16.47
CA SER A 351 -0.07 18.66 17.57
C SER A 351 0.87 18.55 18.78
N ILE A 352 1.64 17.46 18.88
CA ILE A 352 2.63 17.27 19.96
C ILE A 352 3.75 18.32 19.83
N PRO A 353 4.04 19.07 20.91
CA PRO A 353 5.16 20.03 20.92
C PRO A 353 6.48 19.36 20.54
N GLY A 354 7.21 19.96 19.60
CA GLY A 354 8.50 19.45 19.12
C GLY A 354 8.44 18.54 17.90
N VAL A 355 7.26 18.06 17.49
CA VAL A 355 7.10 17.30 16.23
C VAL A 355 7.08 18.26 15.05
N LYS A 356 8.16 18.26 14.25
CA LYS A 356 8.30 19.13 13.06
C LYS A 356 7.64 18.55 11.82
N TYR A 357 7.74 17.23 11.66
CA TYR A 357 7.20 16.51 10.51
C TYR A 357 6.88 15.06 10.86
N ILE A 358 6.08 14.42 10.01
CA ILE A 358 5.78 13.00 10.06
C ILE A 358 6.08 12.37 8.70
N LEU A 359 6.70 11.18 8.75
CA LEU A 359 6.95 10.33 7.59
C LEU A 359 5.94 9.19 7.61
N SER A 360 5.05 9.14 6.61
CA SER A 360 3.99 8.13 6.54
C SER A 360 4.53 6.72 6.25
N ASP A 361 5.75 6.59 5.71
CA ASP A 361 6.43 5.31 5.50
C ASP A 361 6.71 4.51 6.79
N ARG A 362 6.42 5.08 7.97
CA ARG A 362 6.55 4.40 9.26
C ARG A 362 5.32 3.60 9.65
N PHE A 363 4.19 3.79 8.96
CA PHE A 363 2.94 3.07 9.19
C PHE A 363 2.77 1.92 8.18
N ASN A 364 3.80 1.07 8.06
CA ASN A 364 3.82 -0.12 7.21
C ASN A 364 4.59 -1.27 7.87
N GLN A 365 4.45 -2.48 7.30
CA GLN A 365 5.09 -3.69 7.81
C GLN A 365 6.39 -4.05 7.10
N ASP A 366 6.85 -3.24 6.15
CA ASP A 366 8.15 -3.38 5.48
C ASP A 366 9.32 -3.70 6.43
N PRO A 367 9.50 -3.03 7.60
CA PRO A 367 10.61 -3.38 8.49
C PRO A 367 10.49 -4.78 9.13
N LEU A 368 9.27 -5.29 9.32
CA LEU A 368 9.04 -6.66 9.80
C LEU A 368 9.32 -7.67 8.69
N GLU A 369 8.86 -7.41 7.47
CA GLU A 369 9.20 -8.26 6.30
C GLU A 369 10.70 -8.28 6.00
N GLU A 370 11.38 -7.14 6.18
CA GLU A 370 12.84 -7.05 6.10
C GLU A 370 13.48 -7.97 7.16
N HIS A 371 12.96 -7.99 8.39
CA HIS A 371 13.44 -8.90 9.42
C HIS A 371 13.29 -10.38 9.01
N PHE A 372 12.15 -10.77 8.44
CA PHE A 372 11.95 -12.13 7.93
C PHE A 372 12.88 -12.47 6.75
N GLY A 373 13.17 -11.51 5.87
CA GLY A 373 14.15 -11.70 4.80
C GLY A 373 15.57 -11.92 5.34
N LYS A 374 15.96 -11.24 6.44
CA LYS A 374 17.24 -11.50 7.12
C LYS A 374 17.31 -12.92 7.66
N HIS A 375 16.22 -13.43 8.23
CA HIS A 375 16.12 -14.82 8.68
C HIS A 375 16.36 -15.81 7.54
N ARG A 376 15.61 -15.70 6.44
CA ARG A 376 15.76 -16.57 5.27
C ARG A 376 17.17 -16.53 4.69
N MET A 377 17.75 -15.33 4.54
CA MET A 377 19.11 -15.18 4.01
C MET A 377 20.18 -15.87 4.87
N ARG A 378 19.98 -15.98 6.19
CA ARG A 378 20.91 -16.72 7.07
C ARG A 378 20.83 -18.23 6.89
N CYS A 379 19.76 -18.75 6.33
CA CYS A 379 19.55 -20.18 6.12
C CYS A 379 20.14 -20.68 4.79
N GLY A 380 20.73 -19.79 3.98
CA GLY A 380 21.30 -20.16 2.69
C GLY A 380 20.22 -20.67 1.74
N ALA A 381 20.35 -21.91 1.26
CA ALA A 381 19.37 -22.55 0.39
C ALA A 381 18.11 -23.05 1.12
N ASN A 382 18.09 -23.02 2.46
CA ASN A 382 16.92 -23.43 3.23
C ASN A 382 15.94 -22.26 3.41
N ASP A 383 15.01 -22.11 2.47
CA ASP A 383 13.97 -21.06 2.51
C ASP A 383 12.92 -21.26 3.60
N ASN A 384 12.82 -22.47 4.18
CA ASN A 384 11.84 -22.83 5.21
C ASN A 384 12.52 -23.38 6.49
N PRO A 385 13.11 -22.52 7.33
CA PRO A 385 13.78 -22.97 8.54
C PRO A 385 12.82 -23.55 9.58
N ALA A 386 13.24 -24.62 10.25
CA ALA A 386 12.57 -25.13 11.44
C ALA A 386 12.60 -24.11 12.60
N GLU A 387 11.71 -24.29 13.58
CA GLU A 387 11.57 -23.41 14.74
C GLU A 387 12.89 -23.21 15.51
N GLU A 388 13.64 -24.29 15.77
CA GLU A 388 14.93 -24.21 16.46
C GLU A 388 15.95 -23.35 15.70
N GLN A 389 15.97 -23.49 14.37
CA GLN A 389 16.83 -22.72 13.49
C GLN A 389 16.43 -21.24 13.49
N TYR A 390 15.13 -20.94 13.49
CA TYR A 390 14.62 -19.58 13.63
C TYR A 390 15.08 -18.95 14.96
N MET A 391 14.94 -19.66 16.08
CA MET A 391 15.36 -19.17 17.40
C MET A 391 16.88 -18.94 17.50
N TYR A 392 17.67 -19.77 16.83
CA TYR A 392 19.12 -19.59 16.74
C TYR A 392 19.49 -18.39 15.86
N ASN A 393 18.81 -18.23 14.72
CA ASN A 393 18.98 -17.09 13.83
C ASN A 393 18.59 -15.78 14.50
N GLU A 394 17.49 -15.76 15.27
CA GLU A 394 17.02 -14.58 16.00
C GLU A 394 18.08 -14.09 16.98
N ARG A 395 18.60 -15.00 17.82
CA ARG A 395 19.71 -14.69 18.74
C ARG A 395 20.92 -14.12 17.99
N LYS A 396 21.27 -14.69 16.84
CA LYS A 396 22.37 -14.18 16.02
C LYS A 396 22.08 -12.80 15.45
N ILE A 397 20.88 -12.54 14.95
CA ILE A 397 20.48 -11.24 14.39
C ILE A 397 20.54 -10.15 15.47
N LEU A 398 20.00 -10.44 16.66
CA LEU A 398 20.04 -9.56 17.84
C LEU A 398 21.46 -9.22 18.26
N VAL A 399 22.35 -10.23 18.37
CA VAL A 399 23.76 -10.01 18.74
C VAL A 399 24.53 -9.27 17.66
N SER A 400 24.30 -9.58 16.38
CA SER A 400 25.00 -8.92 15.26
C SER A 400 24.56 -7.48 15.00
N LYS A 401 23.67 -6.92 15.83
CA LYS A 401 23.10 -5.57 15.71
C LYS A 401 22.83 -5.16 14.27
N SER A 402 22.18 -6.05 13.50
CA SER A 402 21.60 -5.73 12.18
C SER A 402 22.56 -5.24 11.08
N GLU A 403 23.81 -5.70 11.04
CA GLU A 403 24.76 -5.35 9.95
C GLU A 403 24.46 -5.99 8.58
N MET A 404 23.48 -6.89 8.49
CA MET A 404 23.16 -7.58 7.24
C MET A 404 22.18 -6.80 6.37
N MET A 405 22.62 -6.42 5.16
CA MET A 405 21.74 -5.94 4.09
C MET A 405 21.14 -7.12 3.33
N ILE A 406 19.84 -7.05 3.03
CA ILE A 406 19.18 -8.04 2.19
C ILE A 406 19.45 -7.71 0.72
N LYS A 407 20.02 -8.67 -0.01
CA LYS A 407 20.12 -8.61 -1.48
C LYS A 407 18.83 -9.18 -2.09
N GLY A 408 17.83 -8.32 -2.27
CA GLY A 408 16.56 -8.66 -2.93
C GLY A 408 15.42 -8.97 -1.94
N GLY A 409 14.31 -8.25 -2.06
CA GLY A 409 13.11 -8.36 -1.24
C GLY A 409 12.01 -7.41 -1.75
N ASN A 410 10.76 -7.62 -1.33
CA ASN A 410 9.64 -6.79 -1.77
C ASN A 410 9.56 -5.43 -1.06
N CYS A 411 10.29 -5.28 0.05
CA CYS A 411 10.32 -4.06 0.85
C CYS A 411 11.27 -3.02 0.25
N ARG A 412 11.01 -1.75 0.53
CA ARG A 412 11.89 -0.66 0.10
C ARG A 412 13.24 -0.71 0.83
N LYS A 413 14.35 -0.66 0.09
CA LYS A 413 15.70 -0.60 0.69
C LYS A 413 15.90 0.69 1.49
N ARG A 414 16.06 0.60 2.82
CA ARG A 414 16.38 1.74 3.69
C ARG A 414 17.89 1.95 3.79
N LYS A 415 18.40 3.15 3.46
CA LYS A 415 19.78 3.55 3.77
C LYS A 415 19.87 3.79 5.28
N ARG A 416 20.75 3.08 5.99
CA ARG A 416 20.99 3.33 7.42
C ARG A 416 22.05 4.41 7.59
N ASN A 417 21.78 5.36 8.48
CA ASN A 417 22.86 6.14 9.09
C ASN A 417 23.68 5.17 9.94
N LYS A 418 24.99 5.05 9.66
CA LYS A 418 25.94 4.33 10.52
C LYS A 418 26.05 5.10 11.84
N GLN A 419 25.13 4.89 12.77
CA GLN A 419 25.39 5.26 14.16
C GLN A 419 26.46 4.31 14.67
N LYS A 420 27.71 4.78 14.70
CA LYS A 420 28.78 4.13 15.46
C LYS A 420 28.33 4.16 16.92
N ILE A 421 27.99 3.00 17.45
CA ILE A 421 27.79 2.85 18.89
C ILE A 421 29.16 3.04 19.51
N ASP A 422 29.31 4.03 20.39
CA ASP A 422 30.49 4.14 21.23
C ASP A 422 30.55 2.91 22.14
N THR A 423 31.53 2.05 21.89
CA THR A 423 31.76 0.83 22.66
C THR A 423 32.63 1.05 23.89
N SER A 424 32.92 2.31 24.24
CA SER A 424 33.73 2.68 25.41
C SER A 424 33.22 2.04 26.72
N ASP A 425 31.90 1.86 26.86
CA ASP A 425 31.27 1.30 28.07
C ASP A 425 30.98 -0.22 28.04
N CYS A 426 31.34 -0.90 26.95
CA CYS A 426 31.23 -2.37 26.93
C CYS A 426 32.43 -2.98 27.66
N ARG A 427 32.28 -3.22 28.97
CA ARG A 427 33.19 -4.05 29.78
C ARG A 427 33.70 -5.24 28.95
N SER A 428 35.00 -5.19 28.64
CA SER A 428 35.86 -6.27 28.18
C SER A 428 35.14 -7.55 27.74
N LEU A 429 34.66 -7.57 26.48
CA LEU A 429 34.34 -8.83 25.84
C LEU A 429 35.60 -9.71 25.87
N ILE A 430 35.55 -10.78 26.65
CA ILE A 430 36.61 -11.78 26.80
C ILE A 430 36.94 -12.29 25.39
N LYS A 431 38.11 -11.89 24.87
CA LYS A 431 38.63 -12.40 23.59
C LYS A 431 38.80 -13.91 23.73
N ARG A 432 38.01 -14.69 22.99
CA ARG A 432 38.23 -16.14 22.85
C ARG A 432 39.64 -16.38 22.34
N ALA A 433 40.46 -17.08 23.13
CA ALA A 433 41.82 -17.44 22.75
C ALA A 433 41.80 -18.32 21.48
N LYS A 434 42.60 -17.94 20.47
CA LYS A 434 42.79 -18.74 19.25
C LYS A 434 43.43 -20.09 19.64
N LYS A 435 42.70 -21.19 19.46
CA LYS A 435 43.28 -22.54 19.52
C LYS A 435 44.31 -22.67 18.38
N ARG A 436 45.60 -22.78 18.72
CA ARG A 436 46.66 -23.14 17.77
C ARG A 436 46.34 -24.53 17.19
N LYS A 437 46.25 -24.62 15.86
CA LYS A 437 46.25 -25.92 15.16
C LYS A 437 47.56 -26.63 15.51
N LYS A 438 47.47 -27.82 16.12
CA LYS A 438 48.62 -28.73 16.24
C LYS A 438 48.91 -29.25 14.82
N THR A 439 50.05 -28.87 14.27
CA THR A 439 50.63 -29.52 13.10
C THR A 439 51.10 -30.90 13.54
N VAL A 440 50.49 -31.95 13.01
CA VAL A 440 51.01 -33.33 13.14
C VAL A 440 52.18 -33.42 12.15
N LYS A 441 53.35 -33.77 12.66
CA LYS A 441 54.52 -34.13 11.85
C LYS A 441 54.48 -35.60 11.50
#